data_AF-A0A7Y2NUR3-F1
#
_entry.id   AF-A0A7Y2NUR3-F1
#
_cell.length_a   1.000
_cell.length_b   1.000
_cell.length_c   1.000
_cell.angle_alpha   90.00
_cell.angle_beta   90.00
_cell.angle_gamma   90.00
#
_symmetry.space_group_name_H-M   'P 1'
#
loop_
_entity.id
_entity.type
_entity.pdbx_description
1 polymer ?
#
loop_
_entity_poly.entity_id
_entity_poly.type
_entity_poly.pdbx_seq_one_letter_code
_entity_poly.pdbx_strand_id
1 'polypeptide(L)'
;MKLVLRMIQVAGLCLALAACGVAPEKRAAASTLQIAALAAEIRAMGENVDPEEAERAARIAYQHTRELAIQYQIVDPPLVHNTKVNMGLKPRGLCWHWAEDMEKRLKAENFETLVLYRAIANADNEWRIDHSTAIISARGEGMFEGIILDPWREGGYLFW
;
A
#
# COMPACT_ATOMS: atom_id res chain seq x y z
N MET A 1 -5.78 -47.46 24.44
CA MET A 1 -6.85 -46.48 24.09
C MET A 1 -6.69 -45.11 24.75
N LYS A 2 -6.38 -45.00 26.06
CA LYS A 2 -6.19 -43.70 26.75
C LYS A 2 -4.95 -42.89 26.29
N LEU A 3 -3.91 -43.56 25.80
CA LEU A 3 -2.68 -42.90 25.32
C LEU A 3 -2.84 -42.25 23.93
N VAL A 4 -3.60 -42.91 23.05
CA VAL A 4 -3.92 -42.41 21.68
C VAL A 4 -4.86 -41.21 21.75
N LEU A 5 -5.80 -41.21 22.70
CA LEU A 5 -6.72 -40.09 22.92
C LEU A 5 -6.00 -38.83 23.46
N ARG A 6 -4.92 -39.00 24.25
CA ARG A 6 -4.07 -37.89 24.72
C ARG A 6 -3.25 -37.26 23.60
N MET A 7 -2.78 -38.04 22.61
CA MET A 7 -2.03 -37.48 21.47
C MET A 7 -2.91 -36.67 20.52
N ILE A 8 -4.20 -37.00 20.39
CA ILE A 8 -5.16 -36.22 19.60
C ILE A 8 -5.48 -34.88 20.30
N GLN A 9 -5.51 -34.85 21.64
CA GLN A 9 -5.73 -33.61 22.40
C GLN A 9 -4.54 -32.64 22.35
N VAL A 10 -3.30 -33.14 22.19
CA VAL A 10 -2.12 -32.28 22.02
C VAL A 10 -2.02 -31.74 20.58
N ALA A 11 -2.44 -32.52 19.59
CA ALA A 11 -2.46 -32.07 18.19
C ALA A 11 -3.52 -30.97 17.91
N GLY A 12 -4.63 -30.97 18.66
CA GLY A 12 -5.68 -29.95 18.51
C GLY A 12 -5.35 -28.57 19.09
N LEU A 13 -4.35 -28.47 19.98
CA LEU A 13 -4.02 -27.22 20.68
C LEU A 13 -3.00 -26.35 19.91
N CYS A 14 -2.26 -26.91 18.95
CA CYS A 14 -1.30 -26.16 18.15
C CYS A 14 -1.89 -25.49 16.90
N LEU A 15 -3.16 -25.78 16.56
CA LEU A 15 -3.82 -25.24 15.36
C LEU A 15 -4.51 -23.88 15.56
N ALA A 16 -4.45 -23.30 16.77
CA ALA A 16 -5.17 -22.07 17.10
C ALA A 16 -4.34 -20.76 17.04
N LEU A 17 -3.06 -20.81 16.63
CA LEU A 17 -2.20 -19.61 16.57
C LEU A 17 -1.89 -19.09 15.15
N ALA A 18 -2.51 -19.65 14.11
CA ALA A 18 -2.34 -19.17 12.73
C ALA A 18 -3.25 -17.99 12.36
N ALA A 19 -3.85 -17.33 13.35
CA ALA A 19 -4.69 -16.16 13.11
C ALA A 19 -3.83 -14.88 13.16
N CYS A 20 -3.73 -14.23 12.00
CA CYS A 20 -3.32 -12.84 11.77
C CYS A 20 -1.82 -12.54 11.59
N GLY A 21 -1.26 -12.90 10.43
CA GLY A 21 0.12 -12.51 10.06
C GLY A 21 0.38 -11.00 9.96
N VAL A 22 -0.54 -10.20 9.40
CA VAL A 22 -0.34 -8.74 9.27
C VAL A 22 -0.37 -8.07 10.64
N ALA A 23 0.57 -7.16 10.89
CA ALA A 23 0.64 -6.46 12.17
C ALA A 23 -0.63 -5.61 12.40
N PRO A 24 -1.23 -5.61 13.62
CA PRO A 24 -2.51 -4.94 13.90
C PRO A 24 -2.55 -3.48 13.43
N GLU A 25 -1.45 -2.78 13.58
CA GLU A 25 -1.26 -1.39 13.21
C GLU A 25 -1.37 -1.14 11.70
N LYS A 26 -0.96 -2.10 10.87
CA LYS A 26 -1.12 -2.05 9.40
C LYS A 26 -2.55 -2.36 8.95
N ARG A 27 -3.35 -2.97 9.84
CA ARG A 27 -4.78 -3.20 9.64
C ARG A 27 -5.66 -2.10 10.25
N ALA A 28 -5.08 -1.12 10.94
CA ALA A 28 -5.83 0.00 11.45
C ALA A 28 -6.35 0.87 10.30
N ALA A 29 -7.55 1.41 10.43
CA ALA A 29 -8.00 2.46 9.53
C ALA A 29 -7.16 3.72 9.77
N ALA A 30 -6.87 4.48 8.72
CA ALA A 30 -6.25 5.79 8.86
C ALA A 30 -7.15 6.73 9.67
N SER A 31 -6.52 7.58 10.48
CA SER A 31 -7.24 8.61 11.23
C SER A 31 -7.76 9.70 10.29
N THR A 32 -8.83 10.39 10.73
CA THR A 32 -9.35 11.57 10.02
C THR A 32 -8.27 12.64 9.83
N LEU A 33 -7.34 12.79 10.78
CA LEU A 33 -6.23 13.73 10.68
C LEU A 33 -5.25 13.38 9.57
N GLN A 34 -4.92 12.09 9.40
CA GLN A 34 -4.04 11.62 8.31
C GLN A 34 -4.69 11.86 6.94
N ILE A 35 -5.98 11.53 6.82
CA ILE A 35 -6.74 11.75 5.59
C ILE A 35 -6.82 13.25 5.28
N ALA A 36 -7.14 14.08 6.27
CA ALA A 36 -7.24 15.53 6.09
C ALA A 36 -5.89 16.17 5.72
N ALA A 37 -4.78 15.68 6.28
CA ALA A 37 -3.44 16.17 5.93
C ALA A 37 -3.11 15.90 4.45
N LEU A 38 -3.31 14.67 3.97
CA LEU A 38 -3.07 14.34 2.56
C LEU A 38 -4.03 15.10 1.63
N ALA A 39 -5.30 15.24 2.02
CA ALA A 39 -6.26 16.01 1.24
C ALA A 39 -5.88 17.49 1.12
N ALA A 40 -5.39 18.09 2.20
CA ALA A 40 -4.92 19.47 2.20
C ALA A 40 -3.73 19.67 1.25
N GLU A 41 -2.81 18.72 1.22
CA GLU A 41 -1.61 18.77 0.38
C GLU A 41 -1.94 18.53 -1.10
N ILE A 42 -2.84 17.58 -1.40
CA ILE A 42 -3.37 17.40 -2.76
C ILE A 42 -4.06 18.67 -3.25
N ARG A 43 -4.89 19.29 -2.39
CA ARG A 43 -5.55 20.56 -2.70
C ARG A 43 -4.55 21.71 -2.91
N ALA A 44 -3.44 21.72 -2.18
CA ALA A 44 -2.42 22.75 -2.28
C ALA A 44 -1.62 22.71 -3.59
N MET A 45 -1.74 21.64 -4.40
CA MET A 45 -1.09 21.56 -5.71
C MET A 45 -1.61 22.61 -6.71
N GLY A 46 -2.81 23.17 -6.51
CA GLY A 46 -3.28 24.28 -7.35
C GLY A 46 -4.72 24.73 -7.06
N GLU A 47 -5.04 25.97 -7.42
CA GLU A 47 -6.37 26.56 -7.19
C GLU A 47 -7.51 25.84 -7.92
N ASN A 48 -7.18 25.13 -9.01
CA ASN A 48 -8.15 24.37 -9.81
C ASN A 48 -8.40 22.95 -9.29
N VAL A 49 -7.71 22.52 -8.22
CA VAL A 49 -7.96 21.21 -7.60
C VAL A 49 -9.27 21.26 -6.81
N ASP A 50 -10.22 20.41 -7.18
CA ASP A 50 -11.48 20.29 -6.47
C ASP A 50 -11.24 19.71 -5.06
N PRO A 51 -11.62 20.42 -3.99
CA PRO A 51 -11.47 19.95 -2.61
C PRO A 51 -12.12 18.59 -2.35
N GLU A 52 -13.25 18.28 -3.00
CA GLU A 52 -13.92 16.99 -2.85
C GLU A 52 -13.10 15.87 -3.50
N GLU A 53 -12.48 16.12 -4.65
CA GLU A 53 -11.58 15.16 -5.29
C GLU A 53 -10.35 14.89 -4.43
N ALA A 54 -9.77 15.93 -3.84
CA ALA A 54 -8.63 15.81 -2.95
C ALA A 54 -8.96 14.94 -1.72
N GLU A 55 -10.11 15.17 -1.08
CA GLU A 55 -10.56 14.36 0.06
C GLU A 55 -10.84 12.90 -0.34
N ARG A 56 -11.53 12.68 -1.48
CA ARG A 56 -11.76 11.31 -1.98
C ARG A 56 -10.46 10.59 -2.29
N ALA A 57 -9.52 11.24 -2.97
CA ALA A 57 -8.23 10.67 -3.32
C ALA A 57 -7.44 10.28 -2.06
N ALA A 58 -7.35 11.18 -1.07
CA ALA A 58 -6.66 10.91 0.19
C ALA A 58 -7.28 9.72 0.95
N ARG A 59 -8.60 9.71 1.08
CA ARG A 59 -9.33 8.62 1.75
C ARG A 59 -9.10 7.28 1.05
N ILE A 60 -9.21 7.25 -0.28
CA ILE A 60 -9.01 6.03 -1.08
C ILE A 60 -7.56 5.55 -0.99
N ALA A 61 -6.58 6.45 -1.05
CA ALA A 61 -5.17 6.09 -0.96
C ALA A 61 -4.88 5.35 0.36
N TYR A 62 -5.36 5.86 1.49
CA TYR A 62 -5.23 5.21 2.79
C TYR A 62 -6.01 3.90 2.89
N GLN A 63 -7.29 3.89 2.46
CA GLN A 63 -8.13 2.70 2.48
C GLN A 63 -7.52 1.57 1.66
N HIS A 64 -7.08 1.89 0.44
CA HIS A 64 -6.54 0.90 -0.47
C HIS A 64 -5.16 0.41 -0.05
N THR A 65 -4.30 1.29 0.47
CA THR A 65 -3.02 0.89 1.09
C THR A 65 -3.23 -0.21 2.14
N ARG A 66 -4.21 -0.01 3.02
CA ARG A 66 -4.57 -0.99 4.05
C ARG A 66 -5.09 -2.29 3.45
N GLU A 67 -5.97 -2.21 2.44
CA GLU A 67 -6.49 -3.40 1.74
C GLU A 67 -5.36 -4.21 1.10
N LEU A 68 -4.45 -3.54 0.40
CA LEU A 68 -3.28 -4.17 -0.22
C LEU A 68 -2.36 -4.79 0.82
N ALA A 69 -2.10 -4.13 1.96
CA ALA A 69 -1.30 -4.70 3.04
C ALA A 69 -1.89 -6.02 3.57
N ILE A 70 -3.22 -6.10 3.64
CA ILE A 70 -3.94 -7.31 4.03
C ILE A 70 -3.85 -8.38 2.94
N GLN A 71 -4.16 -8.04 1.69
CA GLN A 71 -4.14 -8.97 0.55
C GLN A 71 -2.74 -9.53 0.30
N TYR A 72 -1.71 -8.70 0.45
CA TYR A 72 -0.31 -9.08 0.25
C TYR A 72 0.28 -9.80 1.45
N GLN A 73 -0.47 -9.87 2.55
CA GLN A 73 -0.07 -10.49 3.80
C GLN A 73 1.26 -9.89 4.30
N ILE A 74 1.34 -8.56 4.35
CA ILE A 74 2.55 -7.84 4.76
C ILE A 74 2.78 -8.01 6.25
N VAL A 75 3.87 -8.70 6.59
CA VAL A 75 4.27 -8.94 8.00
C VAL A 75 5.72 -8.54 8.25
N ASP A 76 6.50 -8.37 7.18
CA ASP A 76 7.93 -8.17 7.21
C ASP A 76 8.31 -6.77 6.73
N PRO A 77 9.55 -6.33 6.99
CA PRO A 77 10.15 -5.20 6.29
C PRO A 77 10.18 -5.42 4.77
N PRO A 78 10.17 -4.36 3.94
CA PRO A 78 9.91 -4.46 2.50
C PRO A 78 10.86 -5.40 1.74
N LEU A 79 12.17 -5.36 2.01
CA LEU A 79 13.15 -6.21 1.31
C LEU A 79 13.02 -7.70 1.69
N VAL A 80 12.69 -7.98 2.96
CA VAL A 80 12.40 -9.33 3.44
C VAL A 80 11.12 -9.85 2.79
N HIS A 81 10.07 -9.02 2.71
CA HIS A 81 8.82 -9.38 2.04
C HIS A 81 9.04 -9.63 0.55
N ASN A 82 9.80 -8.75 -0.13
CA ASN A 82 10.14 -8.91 -1.55
C ASN A 82 10.84 -10.24 -1.83
N THR A 83 11.79 -10.63 -0.98
CA THR A 83 12.48 -11.92 -1.09
C THR A 83 11.48 -13.08 -1.03
N LYS A 84 10.51 -13.04 -0.10
CA LYS A 84 9.46 -14.06 0.02
C LYS A 84 8.52 -14.08 -1.19
N VAL A 85 8.21 -12.93 -1.78
CA VAL A 85 7.43 -12.87 -3.03
C VAL A 85 8.20 -13.54 -4.17
N ASN A 86 9.49 -13.22 -4.35
CA ASN A 86 10.33 -13.83 -5.39
C ASN A 86 10.52 -15.35 -5.20
N MET A 87 10.44 -15.83 -3.97
CA MET A 87 10.44 -17.27 -3.64
C MET A 87 9.06 -17.95 -3.80
N GLY A 88 8.00 -17.21 -4.15
CA GLY A 88 6.64 -17.73 -4.23
C GLY A 88 5.95 -17.99 -2.89
N LEU A 89 6.51 -17.49 -1.78
CA LEU A 89 5.97 -17.66 -0.42
C LEU A 89 4.91 -16.61 -0.04
N LYS A 90 4.86 -15.51 -0.79
CA LYS A 90 3.90 -14.41 -0.62
C LYS A 90 3.26 -14.08 -1.96
N PRO A 91 1.98 -13.68 -1.96
CA PRO A 91 1.23 -13.55 -3.22
C PRO A 91 1.71 -12.37 -4.06
N ARG A 92 1.96 -11.21 -3.43
CA ARG A 92 2.38 -9.93 -4.05
C ARG A 92 3.08 -9.07 -2.98
N GLY A 93 3.57 -7.89 -3.36
CA GLY A 93 4.13 -6.92 -2.43
C GLY A 93 5.48 -6.29 -2.82
N LEU A 94 6.04 -6.64 -3.99
CA LEU A 94 7.11 -5.87 -4.65
C LEU A 94 6.70 -4.42 -4.87
N CYS A 95 7.64 -3.47 -4.85
CA CYS A 95 7.40 -2.03 -5.01
C CYS A 95 6.50 -1.71 -6.22
N TRP A 96 6.77 -2.32 -7.38
CA TRP A 96 5.98 -2.12 -8.59
C TRP A 96 4.54 -2.66 -8.49
N HIS A 97 4.28 -3.70 -7.70
CA HIS A 97 2.91 -4.16 -7.44
C HIS A 97 2.11 -3.09 -6.69
N TRP A 98 2.72 -2.46 -5.68
CA TRP A 98 2.06 -1.39 -4.95
C TRP A 98 1.78 -0.19 -5.83
N ALA A 99 2.76 0.23 -6.64
CA ALA A 99 2.60 1.34 -7.57
C ALA A 99 1.48 1.07 -8.59
N GLU A 100 1.48 -0.11 -9.22
CA GLU A 100 0.46 -0.53 -10.19
C GLU A 100 -0.95 -0.56 -9.58
N ASP A 101 -1.10 -1.18 -8.42
CA ASP A 101 -2.43 -1.38 -7.83
C ASP A 101 -2.99 -0.09 -7.21
N MET A 102 -2.14 0.77 -6.63
CA MET A 102 -2.52 2.12 -6.21
C MET A 102 -2.94 2.99 -7.40
N GLU A 103 -2.14 3.03 -8.47
CA GLU A 103 -2.44 3.76 -9.70
C GLU A 103 -3.78 3.30 -10.28
N LYS A 104 -3.97 1.98 -10.43
CA LYS A 104 -5.19 1.38 -10.98
C LYS A 104 -6.42 1.74 -10.14
N ARG A 105 -6.34 1.64 -8.82
CA ARG A 105 -7.46 1.98 -7.95
C ARG A 105 -7.83 3.46 -8.05
N LEU A 106 -6.85 4.36 -7.99
CA LEU A 106 -7.12 5.80 -8.04
C LEU A 106 -7.62 6.24 -9.42
N LYS A 107 -7.10 5.67 -10.51
CA LYS A 107 -7.61 5.93 -11.87
C LYS A 107 -9.07 5.55 -12.06
N ALA A 108 -9.57 4.54 -11.33
CA ALA A 108 -10.97 4.13 -11.41
C ALA A 108 -11.96 5.20 -10.89
N GLU A 109 -11.48 6.22 -10.18
CA GLU A 109 -12.32 7.34 -9.70
C GLU A 109 -12.60 8.39 -10.79
N ASN A 110 -11.89 8.35 -11.93
CA ASN A 110 -12.07 9.29 -13.04
C ASN A 110 -12.09 10.76 -12.59
N PHE A 111 -11.08 11.18 -11.82
CA PHE A 111 -10.96 12.55 -11.35
C PHE A 111 -10.94 13.56 -12.51
N GLU A 112 -11.63 14.69 -12.35
CA GLU A 112 -11.67 15.77 -13.33
C GLU A 112 -10.55 16.80 -13.12
N THR A 113 -10.06 16.96 -11.90
CA THR A 113 -9.02 17.95 -11.55
C THR A 113 -7.69 17.33 -11.18
N LEU A 114 -7.63 16.00 -11.04
CA LEU A 114 -6.42 15.24 -10.70
C LEU A 114 -6.02 14.27 -11.81
N VAL A 115 -4.72 13.98 -11.88
CA VAL A 115 -4.13 13.00 -12.81
C VAL A 115 -3.15 12.10 -12.06
N LEU A 116 -3.04 10.84 -12.50
CA LEU A 116 -2.15 9.85 -11.90
C LEU A 116 -1.01 9.52 -12.86
N TYR A 117 0.21 9.48 -12.30
CA TYR A 117 1.42 9.03 -12.96
C TYR A 117 2.01 7.83 -12.22
N ARG A 118 2.91 7.12 -12.91
CA ARG A 118 3.77 6.10 -12.31
C ARG A 118 5.22 6.47 -12.59
N ALA A 119 6.03 6.52 -11.53
CA ALA A 119 7.45 6.83 -11.62
C ALA A 119 8.27 5.62 -11.17
N ILE A 120 9.49 5.52 -11.71
CA ILE A 120 10.49 4.52 -11.32
C ILE A 120 11.77 5.28 -10.99
N ALA A 121 12.18 5.26 -9.73
CA ALA A 121 13.44 5.82 -9.28
C ALA A 121 14.58 4.81 -9.49
N ASN A 122 15.76 5.34 -9.86
CA ASN A 122 17.00 4.57 -10.05
C ASN A 122 16.91 3.43 -11.08
N ALA A 123 16.08 3.58 -12.12
CA ALA A 123 15.89 2.57 -13.15
C ALA A 123 17.19 2.16 -13.87
N ASP A 124 18.16 3.09 -13.98
CA ASP A 124 19.43 2.88 -14.69
C ASP A 124 20.58 2.44 -13.77
N ASN A 125 20.32 2.01 -12.53
CA ASN A 125 21.41 1.60 -11.65
C ASN A 125 21.96 0.20 -11.99
N GLU A 126 23.27 0.03 -11.83
CA GLU A 126 23.98 -1.21 -12.16
C GLU A 126 23.47 -2.42 -11.37
N TRP A 127 22.89 -2.17 -10.19
CA TRP A 127 22.41 -3.17 -9.26
C TRP A 127 20.96 -3.60 -9.52
N ARG A 128 20.27 -2.97 -10.47
CA ARG A 128 18.84 -3.18 -10.82
C ARG A 128 17.91 -3.14 -9.62
N ILE A 129 18.20 -2.26 -8.68
CA ILE A 129 17.36 -1.98 -7.50
C ILE A 129 16.60 -0.69 -7.79
N ASP A 130 15.47 -0.81 -8.47
CA ASP A 130 14.58 0.30 -8.73
C ASP A 130 13.51 0.44 -7.64
N HIS A 131 12.84 1.60 -7.61
CA HIS A 131 11.66 1.80 -6.76
C HIS A 131 10.55 2.44 -7.57
N SER A 132 9.44 1.71 -7.69
CA SER A 132 8.24 2.19 -8.39
C SER A 132 7.26 2.82 -7.41
N THR A 133 6.63 3.92 -7.80
CA THR A 133 5.55 4.56 -7.03
C THR A 133 4.46 5.12 -7.92
N ALA A 134 3.24 5.21 -7.38
CA ALA A 134 2.20 6.06 -7.93
C ALA A 134 2.44 7.51 -7.51
N ILE A 135 2.04 8.45 -8.35
CA ILE A 135 2.07 9.89 -8.09
C ILE A 135 0.70 10.46 -8.45
N ILE A 136 0.16 11.33 -7.61
CA ILE A 136 -1.03 12.13 -7.91
C ILE A 136 -0.62 13.59 -8.13
N SER A 137 -1.12 14.20 -9.20
CA SER A 137 -0.81 15.58 -9.57
C SER A 137 -2.07 16.33 -9.97
N ALA A 138 -2.01 17.66 -10.02
CA ALA A 138 -3.07 18.47 -10.59
C ALA A 138 -3.18 18.23 -12.10
N ARG A 139 -4.40 18.26 -12.65
CA ARG A 139 -4.60 18.06 -14.08
C ARG A 139 -3.91 19.18 -14.87
N GLY A 140 -3.12 18.77 -15.87
CA GLY A 140 -2.32 19.68 -16.69
C GLY A 140 -0.86 19.80 -16.22
N GLU A 141 -0.58 19.43 -14.97
CA GLU A 141 0.77 19.40 -14.42
C GLU A 141 1.45 18.05 -14.65
N GLY A 142 2.78 18.05 -14.57
CA GLY A 142 3.62 16.87 -14.72
C GLY A 142 3.70 16.02 -13.46
N MET A 143 4.52 14.96 -13.52
CA MET A 143 4.76 14.08 -12.38
C MET A 143 5.69 14.69 -11.32
N PHE A 144 6.49 15.70 -11.68
CA PHE A 144 7.45 16.31 -10.75
C PHE A 144 6.80 17.33 -9.82
N GLU A 145 5.60 17.78 -10.18
CA GLU A 145 4.75 18.69 -9.42
C GLU A 145 3.76 17.93 -8.51
N GLY A 146 3.72 16.60 -8.62
CA GLY A 146 2.79 15.75 -7.89
C GLY A 146 3.31 15.23 -6.55
N ILE A 147 2.39 14.63 -5.81
CA ILE A 147 2.63 13.97 -4.52
C ILE A 147 2.83 12.47 -4.74
N ILE A 148 3.88 11.91 -4.14
CA ILE A 148 4.17 10.48 -4.15
C ILE A 148 3.15 9.75 -3.26
N LEU A 149 2.64 8.60 -3.70
CA LEU A 149 1.79 7.72 -2.90
C LEU A 149 2.47 6.36 -2.77
N ASP A 150 3.31 6.21 -1.76
CA ASP A 150 4.23 5.08 -1.58
C ASP A 150 3.91 4.26 -0.31
N PRO A 151 3.07 3.22 -0.43
CA PRO A 151 2.81 2.31 0.68
C PRO A 151 3.86 1.21 0.84
N TRP A 152 4.84 1.09 -0.07
CA TRP A 152 5.83 0.01 -0.01
C TRP A 152 6.94 0.29 1.00
N ARG A 153 7.44 1.54 1.04
CA ARG A 153 8.63 1.93 1.81
C ARG A 153 8.56 1.58 3.29
N GLU A 154 7.40 1.80 3.89
CA GLU A 154 7.15 1.51 5.31
C GLU A 154 6.34 0.21 5.50
N GLY A 155 6.31 -0.65 4.47
CA GLY A 155 5.69 -1.98 4.54
C GLY A 155 4.20 -1.93 4.84
N GLY A 156 3.44 -1.13 4.08
CA GLY A 156 1.98 -1.02 4.19
C GLY A 156 1.49 0.23 4.91
N TYR A 157 2.37 1.13 5.33
CA TYR A 157 2.00 2.49 5.70
C TYR A 157 2.18 3.42 4.51
N LEU A 158 1.15 4.22 4.23
CA LEU A 158 1.20 5.19 3.15
C LEU A 158 2.16 6.33 3.52
N PHE A 159 3.30 6.37 2.84
CA PHE A 159 4.19 7.53 2.78
C PHE A 159 3.76 8.43 1.62
N TRP A 160 3.71 9.74 1.86
CA TRP A 160 3.40 10.76 0.85
C TRP A 160 4.10 12.08 1.19
#